data_AF-A0A239NE43-F1
#
_entry.id   AF-A0A239NE43-F1
#
_cell.length_a   1.000
_cell.length_b   1.000
_cell.length_c   1.000
_cell.angle_alpha   90.00
_cell.angle_beta   90.00
_cell.angle_gamma   90.00
#
_symmetry.space_group_name_H-M   'P 1'
#
loop_
_entity.id
_entity.type
_entity.pdbx_description
1 polymer ?
#
loop_
_entity_poly.entity_id
_entity_poly.type
_entity_poly.pdbx_seq_one_letter_code
_entity_poly.pdbx_strand_id
1 'polypeptide(L)'
;MFWILVGIRESFPFFGAACGMLSALYWYRAGQVETIPLWQKHGQPEPVVQELRESGWIGGIIEAGTESARLNKVAALWTAATVFLSSIPLFLTRF
;
A
#
# COMPACT_ATOMS: atom_id res chain seq x y z
N MET A 1 36.99 -0.64 15.53
CA MET A 1 36.08 0.45 15.15
C MET A 1 35.67 0.38 13.67
N PHE A 2 36.63 0.26 12.73
CA PHE A 2 36.37 0.13 11.28
C PHE A 2 35.36 -0.99 10.90
N TRP A 3 35.54 -2.21 11.42
CA TRP A 3 34.66 -3.35 11.12
C TRP A 3 33.20 -3.20 11.59
N ILE A 4 32.96 -2.43 12.66
CA ILE A 4 31.60 -2.16 13.17
C ILE A 4 30.86 -1.22 12.22
N LEU A 5 31.54 -0.18 11.72
CA LEU A 5 30.98 0.76 10.76
C LEU A 5 30.65 0.09 9.41
N VAL A 6 31.49 -0.85 8.98
CA VAL A 6 31.21 -1.69 7.79
C VAL A 6 29.98 -2.56 8.02
N GLY A 7 29.88 -3.26 9.15
CA GLY A 7 28.69 -4.09 9.45
C GLY A 7 27.38 -3.29 9.51
N ILE A 8 27.41 -2.09 10.09
CA ILE A 8 26.24 -1.19 10.13
C ILE A 8 25.87 -0.71 8.72
N ARG A 9 26.85 -0.33 7.89
CA ARG A 9 26.62 0.10 6.51
C ARG A 9 25.95 -0.96 5.65
N GLU A 10 26.43 -2.19 5.72
CA GLU A 10 25.90 -3.31 4.92
C GLU A 10 24.49 -3.74 5.37
N SER A 11 24.04 -3.34 6.56
CA SER A 11 22.73 -3.71 7.09
C SER A 11 21.58 -2.88 6.48
N PHE A 12 21.82 -1.60 6.14
CA PHE A 12 20.77 -0.70 5.63
C PHE A 12 20.07 -1.19 4.35
N PRO A 13 20.77 -1.73 3.33
CA PRO A 13 20.12 -2.30 2.15
C PRO A 13 19.15 -3.45 2.47
N PHE A 14 19.46 -4.31 3.45
CA PHE A 14 18.56 -5.40 3.84
C PHE A 14 17.26 -4.86 4.46
N PHE A 15 17.37 -3.86 5.34
CA PHE A 15 16.19 -3.19 5.90
C PHE A 15 15.39 -2.44 4.83
N GLY A 16 16.06 -1.79 3.88
CA GLY A 16 15.43 -1.17 2.71
C GLY A 16 14.66 -2.19 1.88
N ALA A 17 15.28 -3.33 1.53
CA ALA A 17 14.63 -4.40 0.77
C ALA A 17 13.41 -4.98 1.49
N ALA A 18 13.49 -5.18 2.82
CA ALA A 18 12.36 -5.64 3.61
C ALA A 18 11.19 -4.63 3.58
N CYS A 19 11.47 -3.34 3.72
CA CYS A 19 10.47 -2.28 3.57
C CYS A 19 9.87 -2.29 2.15
N GLY A 20 10.69 -2.51 1.12
CA GLY A 20 10.24 -2.53 -0.27
C GLY A 20 9.29 -3.69 -0.53
N MET A 21 9.56 -4.86 0.06
CA MET A 21 8.69 -6.02 -0.04
C MET A 21 7.35 -5.80 0.69
N LEU A 22 7.38 -5.15 1.85
CA LEU A 22 6.14 -4.74 2.55
C LEU A 22 5.33 -3.75 1.71
N SER A 23 5.97 -2.77 1.08
CA SER A 23 5.30 -1.85 0.14
C SER A 23 4.61 -2.63 -0.97
N ALA A 24 5.34 -3.51 -1.67
CA ALA A 24 4.79 -4.31 -2.77
C ALA A 24 3.59 -5.18 -2.33
N LEU A 25 3.64 -5.74 -1.12
CA LEU A 25 2.52 -6.49 -0.57
C LEU A 25 1.26 -5.63 -0.39
N TYR A 26 1.41 -4.39 0.09
CA TYR A 26 0.27 -3.48 0.23
C TYR A 26 -0.26 -2.98 -1.11
N TRP A 27 0.61 -2.75 -2.11
CA TRP A 27 0.19 -2.47 -3.48
C TRP A 27 -0.63 -3.62 -4.06
N TYR A 28 -0.16 -4.86 -3.88
CA TYR A 28 -0.89 -6.05 -4.33
C TYR A 28 -2.26 -6.15 -3.67
N ARG A 29 -2.34 -5.97 -2.35
CA ARG A 29 -3.61 -5.97 -1.61
C ARG A 29 -4.54 -4.84 -2.05
N ALA A 30 -4.01 -3.65 -2.35
CA ALA A 30 -4.79 -2.52 -2.85
C ALA A 30 -5.42 -2.82 -4.23
N GLY A 31 -4.73 -3.60 -5.06
CA GLY A 31 -5.22 -4.08 -6.36
C GLY A 31 -6.22 -5.23 -6.27
N GLN A 32 -6.35 -5.89 -5.11
CA GLN A 32 -7.36 -6.92 -4.86
C GLN A 32 -8.67 -6.37 -4.29
N VAL A 33 -8.78 -5.05 -4.08
CA VAL A 33 -10.01 -4.45 -3.57
C VAL A 33 -11.07 -4.46 -4.68
N GLU A 34 -12.02 -5.38 -4.56
CA GLU A 34 -13.13 -5.52 -5.51
C GLU A 34 -14.18 -4.42 -5.31
N THR A 35 -14.72 -3.93 -6.42
CA THR A 35 -15.88 -3.03 -6.40
C THR A 35 -17.14 -3.87 -6.38
N ILE A 36 -17.83 -3.88 -5.24
CA ILE A 36 -19.11 -4.53 -5.06
C ILE A 36 -20.19 -3.48 -4.76
N PRO A 37 -21.38 -3.56 -5.38
CA PRO A 37 -22.45 -2.63 -5.06
C PRO A 37 -22.96 -2.86 -3.63
N LEU A 38 -23.40 -1.79 -2.95
CA LEU A 38 -23.77 -1.83 -1.53
C LEU A 38 -24.88 -2.85 -1.22
N TRP A 39 -25.90 -2.95 -2.09
CA TRP A 39 -26.98 -3.90 -1.89
C TRP A 39 -26.47 -5.34 -1.89
N GLN A 40 -25.56 -5.71 -2.80
CA GLN A 40 -24.95 -7.04 -2.84
C GLN A 40 -24.08 -7.29 -1.61
N LYS A 41 -23.30 -6.30 -1.18
CA LYS A 41 -22.48 -6.38 0.03
C LYS A 41 -23.30 -6.63 1.30
N HIS A 42 -24.49 -6.04 1.38
CA HIS A 42 -25.42 -6.21 2.49
C HIS A 42 -26.36 -7.42 2.33
N GLY A 43 -26.17 -8.25 1.29
CA GLY A 43 -27.01 -9.42 1.04
C GLY A 43 -28.45 -9.06 0.63
N GLN A 44 -28.67 -7.85 0.14
CA GLN A 44 -29.95 -7.38 -0.36
C GLN A 44 -30.12 -7.72 -1.85
N PRO A 45 -31.36 -7.97 -2.30
CA PRO A 45 -31.63 -8.15 -3.73
C PRO A 45 -31.33 -6.87 -4.51
N GLU A 46 -31.04 -7.02 -5.80
CA GLU A 46 -30.82 -5.88 -6.70
C GLU A 46 -32.07 -4.99 -6.76
N PRO A 47 -31.94 -3.66 -6.55
CA PRO A 47 -33.06 -2.75 -6.67
C PRO A 47 -33.65 -2.74 -8.09
N VAL A 48 -34.99 -2.79 -8.17
CA VAL A 48 -35.73 -2.64 -9.43
C VAL A 48 -35.71 -1.19 -9.91
N VAL A 49 -35.74 -0.25 -8.96
CA VAL A 49 -35.64 1.19 -9.20
C VAL A 49 -34.21 1.52 -9.63
N GLN A 50 -34.07 2.12 -10.82
CA GLN A 50 -32.77 2.37 -11.46
C GLN A 50 -31.89 3.29 -10.60
N GLU A 51 -32.47 4.34 -10.03
CA GLU A 51 -31.76 5.32 -9.21
C GLU A 51 -31.13 4.66 -7.96
N LEU A 52 -31.84 3.73 -7.33
CA LEU A 52 -31.34 2.98 -6.18
C LEU A 52 -30.21 2.02 -6.58
N ARG A 53 -30.34 1.37 -7.75
CA ARG A 53 -29.31 0.49 -8.30
C ARG A 53 -28.02 1.25 -8.58
N GLU A 54 -28.12 2.39 -9.25
CA GLU A 54 -26.98 3.28 -9.55
C GLU A 54 -26.33 3.81 -8.26
N SER A 55 -27.15 4.25 -7.30
CA SER A 55 -26.65 4.70 -6.00
C SER A 55 -25.85 3.62 -5.25
N GLY A 56 -26.30 2.35 -5.34
CA GLY A 56 -25.60 1.21 -4.76
C GLY A 56 -24.24 0.95 -5.39
N TRP A 57 -24.11 1.12 -6.71
CA TRP A 57 -22.83 1.05 -7.41
C TRP A 57 -21.91 2.21 -7.05
N ILE A 58 -22.43 3.44 -7.02
CA ILE A 58 -21.65 4.62 -6.63
C ILE A 58 -21.11 4.45 -5.21
N GLY A 59 -21.94 4.02 -4.26
CA GLY A 59 -21.53 3.74 -2.90
C GLY A 59 -20.45 2.65 -2.82
N GLY A 60 -20.61 1.58 -3.62
CA GLY A 60 -19.63 0.51 -3.73
C GLY A 60 -18.27 0.96 -4.26
N ILE A 61 -18.27 1.81 -5.30
CA ILE A 61 -17.06 2.42 -5.88
C ILE A 61 -16.36 3.32 -4.86
N ILE A 62 -17.12 4.16 -4.14
CA ILE A 62 -16.56 5.05 -3.12
C ILE A 62 -15.93 4.22 -1.99
N GLU A 63 -16.60 3.17 -1.53
CA GLU A 63 -16.08 2.33 -0.45
C GLU A 63 -14.83 1.53 -0.88
N ALA A 64 -14.87 0.89 -2.04
CA ALA A 64 -13.71 0.19 -2.60
C ALA A 64 -12.53 1.15 -2.86
N GLY A 65 -12.80 2.33 -3.41
CA GLY A 65 -11.80 3.36 -3.63
C GLY A 65 -11.17 3.86 -2.33
N THR A 66 -11.97 4.02 -1.27
CA THR A 66 -11.48 4.43 0.05
C THR A 66 -10.57 3.37 0.66
N GLU A 67 -10.95 2.09 0.58
CA GLU A 67 -10.12 1.00 1.11
C GLU A 67 -8.83 0.82 0.29
N SER A 68 -8.90 0.89 -1.04
CA SER A 68 -7.71 0.87 -1.90
C SER A 68 -6.78 2.06 -1.59
N ALA A 69 -7.32 3.26 -1.40
CA ALA A 69 -6.55 4.43 -1.01
C ALA A 69 -5.87 4.27 0.37
N ARG A 70 -6.56 3.65 1.34
CA ARG A 70 -6.00 3.34 2.66
C ARG A 70 -4.79 2.40 2.56
N LEU A 71 -4.90 1.35 1.76
CA LEU A 71 -3.81 0.39 1.52
C LEU A 71 -2.64 1.06 0.78
N ASN A 72 -2.94 1.85 -0.25
CA ASN A 72 -1.93 2.61 -1.00
C ASN A 72 -1.16 3.61 -0.12
N LYS A 73 -1.81 4.25 0.85
CA LYS A 73 -1.15 5.12 1.83
C LYS A 73 -0.09 4.35 2.64
N VAL A 74 -0.42 3.15 3.12
CA VAL A 74 0.53 2.30 3.86
C VAL A 74 1.68 1.87 2.95
N ALA A 75 1.36 1.49 1.72
CA ALA A 75 2.35 1.11 0.72
C ALA A 75 3.34 2.26 0.43
N ALA A 76 2.84 3.48 0.25
CA ALA A 76 3.65 4.68 0.04
C ALA A 76 4.58 4.99 1.22
N LEU A 77 4.14 4.79 2.46
CA LEU A 77 4.99 4.94 3.64
C LEU A 77 6.16 3.96 3.63
N TRP A 78 5.91 2.69 3.29
CA TRP A 78 6.96 1.69 3.16
C TRP A 78 7.91 1.98 1.99
N THR A 79 7.39 2.50 0.88
CA THR A 79 8.24 2.99 -0.22
C THR A 79 9.15 4.13 0.23
N ALA A 80 8.62 5.11 0.96
CA ALA A 80 9.42 6.22 1.48
C ALA A 80 10.52 5.72 2.44
N ALA A 81 10.19 4.79 3.35
CA ALA A 81 11.16 4.15 4.22
C ALA A 81 12.23 3.38 3.44
N THR A 82 11.84 2.66 2.39
CA THR A 82 12.75 1.93 1.49
C THR A 82 13.74 2.87 0.84
N VAL A 83 13.26 3.95 0.21
CA VAL A 83 14.11 4.96 -0.45
C VAL A 83 15.05 5.60 0.54
N PHE A 84 14.55 5.99 1.73
CA PHE A 84 15.38 6.58 2.78
C PHE A 84 16.50 5.63 3.22
N LEU A 85 16.17 4.40 3.64
CA LEU A 85 17.16 3.42 4.10
C LEU A 85 18.17 3.04 3.01
N SER A 86 17.71 2.92 1.76
CA SER A 86 18.57 2.60 0.62
C SER A 86 19.48 3.76 0.23
N SER A 87 19.11 5.00 0.57
CA SER A 87 19.91 6.20 0.28
C SER A 87 21.03 6.44 1.29
N ILE A 88 20.91 5.98 2.54
CA ILE A 88 21.90 6.22 3.62
C ILE A 88 23.32 5.74 3.22
N PRO A 89 23.52 4.52 2.67
CA PRO A 89 24.84 4.07 2.26
C PRO A 89 25.51 4.96 1.20
N LEU A 90 24.75 5.64 0.34
CA LEU A 90 25.28 6.54 -0.69
C LEU A 90 25.89 7.82 -0.10
N PHE A 91 25.36 8.31 1.02
CA PHE A 91 25.91 9.47 1.71
C PHE A 91 27.14 9.10 2.55
N LEU A 92 27.13 7.90 3.15
CA LEU A 92 28.23 7.41 3.96
C LEU A 92 29.49 7.05 3.15
N THR A 93 29.39 6.80 1.84
CA THR A 93 30.56 6.55 0.99
C THR A 93 31.29 7.80 0.52
N ARG A 94 30.73 9.00 0.76
CA ARG A 94 31.29 10.27 0.31
C ARG A 94 32.06 11.06 1.38
N PHE A 95 32.17 10.52 2.60
CA PHE A 95 32.96 11.06 3.72
C PHE A 95 34.00 10.03 4.16
#